data_AF-A0A9X3P973-F1
#
_entry.id   AF-A0A9X3P973-F1
#
_cell.length_a   1.000
_cell.length_b   1.000
_cell.length_c   1.000
_cell.angle_alpha   90.00
_cell.angle_beta   90.00
_cell.angle_gamma   90.00
#
_symmetry.space_group_name_H-M   'P 1'
#
loop_
_entity.id
_entity.type
_entity.pdbx_description
1 polymer ?
#
loop_
_entity_poly.entity_id
_entity_poly.type
_entity_poly.pdbx_seq_one_letter_code
_entity_poly.pdbx_strand_id
1 'polypeptide(L)' 'MNAADNGDNGIARVAALALAVQRSGLLPQEEQAALLDRYRRLREHVLRTGTAETAQRLLEIDEAAGPRPALTRL' A
#
# COMPACT_ATOMS: atom_id res chain seq x y z
N MET A 1 -24.29 1.43 -9.47
CA MET A 1 -23.07 0.60 -9.39
C MET A 1 -22.19 1.22 -8.33
N ASN A 2 -21.95 0.49 -7.24
CA ASN A 2 -21.64 1.01 -5.91
C ASN A 2 -20.18 1.43 -5.74
N ALA A 3 -19.92 2.58 -5.10
CA ALA A 3 -18.60 3.07 -4.72
C ALA A 3 -17.78 2.08 -3.84
N ALA A 4 -18.45 1.10 -3.22
CA ALA A 4 -17.82 0.02 -2.46
C ALA A 4 -16.91 -0.90 -3.30
N ASP A 5 -17.20 -1.07 -4.60
CA ASP A 5 -16.44 -1.99 -5.48
C ASP A 5 -15.05 -1.45 -5.83
N ASN A 6 -14.89 -0.12 -5.92
CA ASN A 6 -13.60 0.51 -6.20
C ASN A 6 -12.67 0.56 -4.98
N GLY A 7 -13.22 0.77 -3.78
CA GLY A 7 -12.45 0.86 -2.54
C GLY A 7 -11.85 -0.49 -2.12
N ASP A 8 -12.66 -1.55 -2.11
CA ASP A 8 -12.23 -2.87 -1.63
C ASP A 8 -11.22 -3.54 -2.59
N ASN A 9 -11.43 -3.41 -3.91
CA ASN A 9 -10.50 -3.86 -4.93
C ASN A 9 -9.17 -3.07 -4.90
N GLY A 10 -9.22 -1.76 -4.60
CA GLY A 10 -8.04 -0.93 -4.41
C GLY A 10 -7.19 -1.39 -3.23
N ILE A 11 -7.82 -1.66 -2.08
CA ILE A 11 -7.14 -2.13 -0.88
C ILE A 11 -6.50 -3.50 -1.09
N ALA A 12 -7.23 -4.46 -1.68
CA ALA A 12 -6.69 -5.79 -1.98
C ALA A 12 -5.44 -5.72 -2.88
N ARG A 13 -5.44 -4.83 -3.88
CA ARG A 13 -4.28 -4.60 -4.75
C ARG A 13 -3.11 -3.95 -4.02
N VAL A 14 -3.37 -3.00 -3.11
CA VAL A 14 -2.31 -2.40 -2.28
C VAL A 14 -1.69 -3.45 -1.37
N ALA A 15 -2.50 -4.31 -0.73
CA ALA A 15 -2.02 -5.40 0.11
C ALA A 15 -1.14 -6.40 -0.68
N ALA A 16 -1.56 -6.77 -1.90
CA ALA A 16 -0.77 -7.64 -2.76
C ALA A 16 0.58 -7.01 -3.16
N LEU A 17 0.60 -5.70 -3.46
CA LEU A 17 1.84 -4.98 -3.76
C LEU A 17 2.75 -4.85 -2.54
N ALA A 18 2.19 -4.61 -1.35
CA ALA A 18 2.96 -4.57 -0.10
C ALA A 18 3.69 -5.91 0.15
N LEU A 19 2.99 -7.02 -0.05
CA LEU A 19 3.59 -8.36 0.06
C LEU A 19 4.66 -8.60 -1.02
N ALA A 20 4.41 -8.16 -2.26
CA ALA A 20 5.38 -8.28 -3.34
C ALA A 20 6.67 -7.49 -3.06
N VAL A 21 6.54 -6.27 -2.54
CA VAL A 21 7.67 -5.45 -2.07
C VAL A 21 8.41 -6.15 -0.93
N GLN A 22 7.71 -6.68 0.07
CA GLN A 22 8.35 -7.38 1.19
C GLN A 22 9.15 -8.63 0.72
N ARG A 23 8.66 -9.34 -0.29
CA ARG A 23 9.33 -10.50 -0.89
C ARG A 23 10.35 -10.16 -1.99
N SER A 24 10.50 -8.89 -2.34
CA SER A 24 11.35 -8.44 -3.44
C SER A 24 12.85 -8.45 -3.12
N GLY A 25 13.27 -8.85 -1.92
CA GLY A 25 14.67 -8.77 -1.46
C GLY A 25 15.70 -9.56 -2.31
N LEU A 26 15.23 -10.43 -3.22
CA LEU A 26 16.07 -11.17 -4.17
C LEU A 26 15.98 -10.63 -5.61
N LEU A 27 15.13 -9.63 -5.88
CA LEU A 27 14.98 -9.01 -7.19
C LEU A 27 16.10 -7.99 -7.47
N PRO A 28 16.36 -7.65 -8.73
CA PRO A 28 17.22 -6.52 -9.09
C PRO A 28 16.71 -5.20 -8.48
N GLN A 29 17.62 -4.29 -8.12
CA GLN A 29 17.25 -3.02 -7.48
C GLN A 29 16.27 -2.18 -8.31
N GLU A 30 16.39 -2.21 -9.64
CA GLU A 30 15.44 -1.52 -10.53
C GLU A 30 14.03 -2.09 -10.43
N GLU A 31 13.89 -3.42 -10.35
CA GLU A 31 12.59 -4.06 -10.17
C GLU A 31 12.02 -3.81 -8.77
N GLN A 32 12.86 -3.80 -7.73
CA GLN A 32 12.44 -3.40 -6.38
C GLN A 32 11.93 -1.96 -6.37
N ALA A 33 12.65 -1.04 -7.02
CA ALA A 33 12.27 0.37 -7.13
C ALA A 33 10.95 0.55 -7.89
N ALA A 34 10.76 -0.18 -8.99
CA ALA A 34 9.52 -0.17 -9.76
C ALA A 34 8.32 -0.71 -8.95
N LEU A 35 8.50 -1.78 -8.16
CA LEU A 35 7.48 -2.31 -7.26
C LEU A 35 7.12 -1.32 -6.16
N LEU A 36 8.13 -0.67 -5.55
CA LEU A 36 7.94 0.37 -4.54
C LEU A 36 7.20 1.59 -5.11
N ASP A 37 7.55 2.04 -6.31
CA ASP A 37 6.87 3.16 -6.97
C ASP A 37 5.40 2.83 -7.26
N ARG A 38 5.14 1.62 -7.77
CA ARG A 38 3.77 1.15 -8.06
C ARG A 38 2.94 1.04 -6.79
N TYR A 39 3.52 0.52 -5.70
CA TYR A 39 2.91 0.48 -4.39
C TYR A 39 2.51 1.89 -3.91
N ARG A 40 3.44 2.85 -3.96
CA ARG A 40 3.21 4.23 -3.52
C ARG A 40 2.09 4.91 -4.30
N ARG A 41 2.15 4.87 -5.63
CA ARG A 41 1.11 5.50 -6.48
C ARG A 41 -0.27 4.93 -6.24
N LEU A 42 -0.38 3.61 -6.10
CA LEU A 42 -1.68 2.98 -5.85
C LEU A 42 -2.20 3.35 -4.46
N ARG A 43 -1.34 3.33 -3.44
CA ARG A 43 -1.70 3.74 -2.07
C ARG A 43 -2.18 5.20 -2.05
N GLU A 44 -1.48 6.11 -2.70
CA GLU A 44 -1.89 7.52 -2.81
C GLU A 44 -3.22 7.68 -3.55
N HIS A 45 -3.44 6.93 -4.62
CA HIS A 45 -4.70 6.95 -5.35
C HIS A 45 -5.87 6.47 -4.47
N VAL A 46 -5.69 5.35 -3.76
CA VAL A 46 -6.70 4.79 -2.85
C VAL A 46 -6.94 5.73 -1.67
N LEU A 47 -5.93 6.40 -1.13
CA LEU A 47 -6.10 7.42 -0.09
C LEU A 47 -6.86 8.65 -0.59
N ARG A 48 -6.61 9.09 -1.82
CA ARG A 48 -7.26 10.27 -2.41
C ARG A 48 -8.72 10.02 -2.78
N THR A 49 -9.05 8.79 -3.18
CA THR A 49 -10.38 8.41 -3.68
C THR A 49 -11.22 7.64 -2.67
N GLY A 50 -10.58 7.11 -1.62
CA GLY A 50 -11.19 6.27 -0.61
C GLY A 50 -11.85 7.05 0.53
N THR A 51 -12.45 6.29 1.43
CA THR A 51 -13.11 6.80 2.64
C THR A 51 -12.16 6.77 3.83
N ALA A 52 -12.59 7.33 4.97
CA ALA A 52 -11.85 7.22 6.23
C ALA A 52 -11.61 5.75 6.63
N GLU A 53 -12.58 4.86 6.38
CA GLU A 53 -12.43 3.41 6.61
C GLU A 53 -11.35 2.80 5.70
N THR A 54 -11.29 3.22 4.43
CA THR A 54 -10.24 2.83 3.48
C THR A 54 -8.86 3.23 3.99
N ALA A 55 -8.73 4.45 4.52
CA ALA A 55 -7.47 4.93 5.09
C ALA A 55 -7.06 4.11 6.33
N GLN A 56 -8.01 3.74 7.18
CA GLN A 56 -7.76 2.89 8.34
C GLN A 56 -7.25 1.50 7.94
N ARG A 57 -7.90 0.83 6.97
CA ARG A 57 -7.44 -0.48 6.50
C ARG A 57 -6.07 -0.44 5.81
N LEU A 58 -5.75 0.66 5.11
CA LEU A 58 -4.41 0.86 4.55
C LEU A 58 -3.35 0.98 5.64
N LEU A 59 -3.67 1.65 6.74
CA LEU A 59 -2.79 1.74 7.90
C LEU A 59 -2.48 0.36 8.49
N GLU A 60 -3.49 -0.51 8.60
CA GLU A 60 -3.34 -1.89 9.09
C GLU A 60 -2.44 -2.72 8.18
N ILE A 61 -2.57 -2.55 6.85
CA ILE A 61 -1.69 -3.20 5.86
C ILE A 61 -0.25 -2.72 6.02
N ASP A 62 -0.04 -1.40 6.16
CA ASP A 62 1.28 -0.82 6.39
C ASP A 62 1.92 -1.38 7.68
N GLU A 63 1.15 -1.51 8.77
CA GLU A 63 1.64 -2.07 10.04
C GLU A 63 1.97 -3.57 9.94
N ALA A 64 1.20 -4.34 9.17
CA ALA A 64 1.46 -5.76 8.95
C ALA A 64 2.65 -6.01 8.00
N ALA A 65 2.92 -5.11 7.05
CA ALA A 65 3.96 -5.27 6.03
C ALA A 65 5.39 -4.97 6.53
N GLY A 66 5.57 -4.36 7.70
CA GLY A 66 6.89 -4.19 8.31
C GLY A 66 6.99 -2.98 9.24
N PRO A 67 8.07 -2.89 10.04
CA PRO A 67 8.19 -1.86 11.06
C PRO A 67 8.14 -0.48 10.42
N ARG A 68 7.16 0.34 10.85
CA ARG A 68 7.15 1.78 10.54
C ARG A 68 8.56 2.33 10.83
N PRO A 69 9.19 3.12 9.95
CA PRO A 69 10.07 4.14 10.48
C PRO A 69 9.15 4.96 11.38
N ALA A 70 9.36 4.83 12.69
CA ALA A 70 8.69 5.68 13.66
C ALA A 70 8.78 7.09 13.10
N LEU A 71 7.64 7.73 12.86
CA LEU A 71 7.62 9.18 12.77
C LEU A 71 8.07 9.65 14.15
N THR A 72 9.40 9.73 14.33
CA THR A 72 10.03 10.43 15.42
C THR A 72 9.49 11.83 15.31
N ARG A 73 8.51 12.10 16.17
CA ARG A 73 7.96 13.42 16.41
C ARG A 73 9.10 14.22 17.00
N LEU A 74 9.80 14.95 16.13
CA LEU A 74 10.64 16.09 16.52
C LEU A 74 9.73 17.27 16.84
#